data_AF-A0A846EP73-F1
#
_entry.id   AF-A0A846EP73-F1
#
_cell.length_a   1.000
_cell.length_b   1.000
_cell.length_c   1.000
_cell.angle_alpha   90.00
_cell.angle_beta   90.00
_cell.angle_gamma   90.00
#
_symmetry.space_group_name_H-M   'P 1'
#
loop_
_entity.id
_entity.type
_entity.pdbx_description
1 polymer ?
#
loop_
_entity_poly.entity_id
_entity_poly.type
_entity_poly.pdbx_seq_one_letter_code
_entity_poly.pdbx_strand_id
1 'polypeptide(L)'
;MLDNIVKTIINAAKSAVPQAIDAAQRNELVVNTLKKLKLDPTQPPKDVDGVYIYALVEYGVGKDEAILKLFREKQIKNDFWSAYSANSPISFWNKVDDFIESYALGMK
;
A
#
# COMPACT_ATOMS: atom_id res chain seq x y z
N MET A 1 7.44 3.24 -10.99
CA MET A 1 6.81 1.91 -10.87
C MET A 1 5.66 1.94 -9.86
N LEU A 2 5.89 2.37 -8.62
CA LEU A 2 4.85 2.47 -7.59
C LEU A 2 3.69 3.41 -7.96
N ASP A 3 3.94 4.48 -8.73
CA ASP A 3 2.86 5.37 -9.21
C ASP A 3 1.77 4.61 -9.99
N ASN A 4 2.18 3.68 -10.87
CA ASN A 4 1.23 2.89 -11.66
C ASN A 4 0.47 1.89 -10.79
N ILE A 5 1.13 1.33 -9.76
CA ILE A 5 0.50 0.42 -8.79
C ILE A 5 -0.57 1.18 -7.99
N VAL A 6 -0.19 2.32 -7.39
CA VAL A 6 -1.10 3.16 -6.62
C VAL A 6 -2.26 3.64 -7.47
N LYS A 7 -2.00 4.07 -8.72
CA LYS A 7 -3.07 4.43 -9.66
C LYS A 7 -4.02 3.26 -9.94
N THR A 8 -3.51 2.04 -10.06
CA THR A 8 -4.32 0.83 -10.25
C THR A 8 -5.21 0.57 -9.03
N ILE A 9 -4.66 0.69 -7.81
CA ILE A 9 -5.39 0.52 -6.55
C ILE A 9 -6.49 1.57 -6.40
N ILE A 10 -6.17 2.85 -6.63
CA ILE A 10 -7.15 3.94 -6.62
C ILE A 10 -8.28 3.62 -7.60
N ASN A 11 -7.93 3.24 -8.84
CA ASN A 11 -8.92 2.91 -9.87
C ASN A 11 -9.80 1.69 -9.53
N ALA A 12 -9.29 0.74 -8.75
CA ALA A 12 -10.06 -0.43 -8.35
C ALA A 12 -11.26 -0.06 -7.47
N ALA A 13 -11.11 0.93 -6.60
CA ALA A 13 -12.16 1.38 -5.69
C ALA A 13 -12.88 2.66 -6.13
N LYS A 14 -12.53 3.25 -7.30
CA LYS A 14 -13.09 4.55 -7.77
C LYS A 14 -14.62 4.61 -7.81
N SER A 15 -15.28 3.49 -8.08
CA SER A 15 -16.74 3.40 -8.18
C SER A 15 -17.42 3.26 -6.82
N ALA A 16 -16.65 3.11 -5.74
CA ALA A 16 -17.15 2.81 -4.43
C ALA A 16 -16.70 3.85 -3.40
N VAL A 17 -17.62 4.27 -2.54
CA VAL A 17 -17.27 5.11 -1.40
C VAL A 17 -16.44 4.22 -0.44
N PRO A 18 -15.24 4.64 0.00
CA PRO A 18 -14.39 3.85 0.91
C PRO A 18 -15.11 3.23 2.10
N GLN A 19 -16.13 3.92 2.63
CA GLN A 19 -16.94 3.51 3.78
C GLN A 19 -18.16 2.63 3.44
N ALA A 20 -18.46 2.41 2.16
CA ALA A 20 -19.62 1.65 1.69
C ALA A 20 -19.25 0.30 1.05
N ILE A 21 -17.96 -0.02 0.92
CA ILE A 21 -17.50 -1.32 0.40
C ILE A 21 -17.62 -2.36 1.51
N ASP A 22 -18.43 -3.40 1.29
CA ASP A 22 -18.48 -4.53 2.20
C ASP A 22 -17.25 -5.46 2.04
N ALA A 23 -17.08 -6.39 2.98
CA ALA A 23 -15.92 -7.28 2.98
C ALA A 23 -15.83 -8.19 1.74
N ALA A 24 -16.97 -8.63 1.19
CA ALA A 24 -16.99 -9.49 0.02
C ALA A 24 -16.62 -8.72 -1.25
N GLN A 25 -17.20 -7.53 -1.43
CA GLN A 25 -16.85 -6.61 -2.51
C GLN A 25 -15.37 -6.23 -2.46
N ARG A 26 -14.85 -5.92 -1.26
CA ARG A 26 -13.42 -5.62 -1.08
C ARG A 26 -12.55 -6.79 -1.53
N ASN A 27 -12.88 -8.01 -1.10
CA ASN A 27 -12.11 -9.20 -1.49
C ASN A 27 -12.12 -9.40 -3.01
N GLU A 28 -13.25 -9.20 -3.67
CA GLU A 28 -13.32 -9.25 -5.12
C GLU A 28 -12.43 -8.19 -5.78
N LEU A 29 -12.46 -6.94 -5.28
CA LEU A 29 -11.62 -5.85 -5.76
C LEU A 29 -10.12 -6.14 -5.57
N VAL A 30 -9.73 -6.71 -4.42
CA VAL A 30 -8.34 -7.15 -4.16
C VAL A 30 -7.92 -8.21 -5.16
N VAL A 31 -8.69 -9.31 -5.28
CA VAL A 31 -8.39 -10.41 -6.21
C VAL A 31 -8.27 -9.92 -7.65
N ASN A 32 -9.22 -9.08 -8.09
CA ASN A 32 -9.19 -8.51 -9.44
C ASN A 32 -8.01 -7.57 -9.66
N THR A 33 -7.60 -6.83 -8.64
CA THR A 33 -6.43 -5.93 -8.71
C THR A 33 -5.12 -6.73 -8.78
N LEU A 34 -4.97 -7.78 -7.96
CA LEU A 34 -3.82 -8.68 -8.01
C LEU A 34 -3.68 -9.34 -9.39
N LYS A 35 -4.79 -9.87 -9.95
CA LYS A 35 -4.82 -10.43 -11.31
C LYS A 35 -4.40 -9.41 -12.38
N LYS A 36 -4.91 -8.17 -12.32
CA LYS A 36 -4.52 -7.08 -13.24
C LYS A 36 -3.02 -6.78 -13.19
N LEU A 37 -2.41 -6.90 -12.01
CA LEU A 37 -0.99 -6.72 -11.79
C LEU A 37 -0.16 -7.98 -12.06
N LYS A 38 -0.79 -9.06 -12.56
CA LYS A 38 -0.17 -10.36 -12.85
C LYS A 38 0.45 -11.01 -11.59
N LEU A 39 -0.17 -10.79 -10.43
CA LEU A 39 0.18 -11.42 -9.16
C LEU A 39 -0.78 -12.58 -8.85
N ASP A 40 -0.29 -13.60 -8.18
CA ASP A 40 -1.09 -14.73 -7.69
C ASP A 40 -1.97 -14.26 -6.52
N PRO A 41 -3.31 -14.33 -6.61
CA PRO A 41 -4.18 -13.88 -5.52
C PRO A 41 -4.09 -14.70 -4.24
N THR A 42 -3.50 -15.90 -4.30
CA THR A 42 -3.49 -16.86 -3.18
C THR A 42 -2.20 -16.81 -2.36
N GLN A 43 -1.12 -16.22 -2.90
CA GLN A 43 0.17 -16.15 -2.24
C GLN A 43 0.99 -14.94 -2.72
N PRO A 44 1.67 -14.23 -1.81
CA PRO A 44 2.58 -13.17 -2.20
C PRO A 44 3.81 -13.72 -2.94
N PRO A 45 4.44 -12.93 -3.82
CA PRO A 45 5.74 -13.26 -4.39
C PRO A 45 6.83 -13.42 -3.32
N LYS A 46 7.96 -14.02 -3.69
CA LYS A 46 9.11 -14.22 -2.79
C LYS A 46 10.10 -13.05 -2.80
N ASP A 47 10.01 -12.15 -3.78
CA ASP A 47 10.87 -10.99 -3.88
C ASP A 47 10.32 -9.81 -3.08
N VAL A 48 11.24 -8.96 -2.60
CA VAL A 48 10.95 -7.82 -1.72
C VAL A 48 9.91 -6.87 -2.33
N ASP A 49 10.07 -6.56 -3.62
CA ASP A 49 9.23 -5.62 -4.33
C ASP A 49 7.83 -6.19 -4.54
N GLY A 50 7.75 -7.46 -4.89
CA GLY A 50 6.52 -8.23 -5.00
C GLY A 50 5.75 -8.29 -3.68
N VAL A 51 6.42 -8.57 -2.55
CA VAL A 51 5.78 -8.58 -1.21
C VAL A 51 5.20 -7.20 -0.87
N TYR A 52 5.95 -6.13 -1.11
CA TYR A 52 5.47 -4.77 -0.83
C TYR A 52 4.26 -4.41 -1.70
N ILE A 53 4.35 -4.66 -3.02
CA ILE A 53 3.23 -4.39 -3.94
C ILE A 53 2.00 -5.21 -3.56
N TYR A 54 2.18 -6.48 -3.20
CA TYR A 54 1.10 -7.35 -2.74
C TYR A 54 0.42 -6.77 -1.50
N ALA A 55 1.21 -6.36 -0.49
CA ALA A 55 0.70 -5.71 0.70
C ALA A 55 -0.05 -4.40 0.39
N LEU A 56 0.43 -3.58 -0.55
CA LEU A 56 -0.29 -2.37 -0.97
C LEU A 56 -1.66 -2.68 -1.58
N VAL A 57 -1.78 -3.75 -2.35
CA VAL A 57 -3.07 -4.14 -2.94
C VAL A 57 -3.98 -4.68 -1.84
N GLU A 58 -3.48 -5.64 -1.05
CA GLU A 58 -4.23 -6.25 0.04
C GLU A 58 -4.76 -5.21 1.00
N TYR A 59 -3.94 -4.27 1.49
CA TYR A 59 -4.35 -3.33 2.53
C TYR A 59 -4.80 -1.96 2.01
N GLY A 60 -4.46 -1.62 0.77
CA GLY A 60 -4.73 -0.30 0.18
C GLY A 60 -6.03 -0.21 -0.63
N VAL A 61 -6.56 -1.33 -1.14
CA VAL A 61 -7.87 -1.30 -1.84
C VAL A 61 -8.96 -0.78 -0.88
N GLY A 62 -9.66 0.26 -1.32
CA GLY A 62 -10.70 0.94 -0.53
C GLY A 62 -10.18 1.93 0.51
N LYS A 63 -8.87 2.20 0.58
CA LYS A 63 -8.31 3.27 1.42
C LYS A 63 -8.32 4.62 0.70
N ASP A 64 -8.26 5.70 1.48
CA ASP A 64 -8.17 7.06 0.96
C ASP A 64 -6.91 7.28 0.12
N GLU A 65 -7.04 8.11 -0.91
CA GLU A 65 -5.94 8.43 -1.83
C GLU A 65 -4.72 9.03 -1.11
N ALA A 66 -4.94 9.80 -0.04
CA ALA A 66 -3.85 10.36 0.77
C ALA A 66 -2.98 9.27 1.42
N ILE A 67 -3.62 8.21 1.94
CA ILE A 67 -2.91 7.06 2.52
C ILE A 67 -2.11 6.35 1.44
N LEU A 68 -2.71 6.13 0.26
CA LEU A 68 -2.02 5.46 -0.85
C LEU A 68 -0.84 6.28 -1.39
N LYS A 69 -0.96 7.62 -1.40
CA LYS A 69 0.14 8.53 -1.75
C LYS A 69 1.29 8.47 -0.76
N LEU A 70 1.01 8.37 0.55
CA LEU A 70 2.06 8.15 1.56
C LEU A 70 2.85 6.87 1.27
N PHE A 71 2.17 5.75 1.06
CA PHE A 71 2.83 4.46 0.80
C PHE A 71 3.51 4.35 -0.58
N ARG A 72 3.25 5.31 -1.48
CA ARG A 72 3.97 5.44 -2.75
C ARG A 72 5.40 5.94 -2.55
N GLU A 73 5.65 6.69 -1.48
CA GLU A 73 6.92 7.36 -1.27
C GLU A 73 8.05 6.34 -1.07
N LYS A 74 9.15 6.54 -1.82
CA LYS A 74 10.27 5.59 -1.83
C LYS A 74 10.85 5.38 -0.44
N GLN A 75 10.89 6.43 0.37
CA GLN A 75 11.34 6.36 1.75
C GLN A 75 10.45 5.43 2.58
N ILE A 76 9.12 5.56 2.48
CA ILE A 76 8.18 4.72 3.22
C ILE A 76 8.35 3.24 2.84
N LYS A 77 8.54 2.93 1.55
CA LYS A 77 8.88 1.56 1.12
C LYS A 77 10.19 1.05 1.75
N ASN A 78 11.23 1.87 1.76
CA ASN A 78 12.52 1.48 2.34
C ASN A 78 12.41 1.25 3.86
N ASP A 79 11.66 2.11 4.55
CA ASP A 79 11.43 2.03 5.98
C ASP A 79 10.60 0.81 6.36
N PHE A 80 9.58 0.49 5.55
CA PHE A 80 8.83 -0.77 5.67
C PHE A 80 9.77 -1.96 5.57
N TRP A 81 10.62 -2.00 4.55
CA TRP A 81 11.51 -3.15 4.35
C TRP A 81 12.55 -3.30 5.46
N SER A 82 13.09 -2.18 5.94
CA SER A 82 14.01 -2.15 7.09
C SER A 82 13.35 -2.71 8.35
N ALA A 83 12.13 -2.28 8.66
CA ALA A 83 11.37 -2.75 9.82
C ALA A 83 10.96 -4.23 9.70
N TYR A 84 10.51 -4.64 8.50
CA TYR A 84 10.14 -6.03 8.21
C TYR A 84 11.34 -6.98 8.37
N SER A 85 12.49 -6.62 7.79
CA SER A 85 13.72 -7.41 7.88
C SER A 85 14.27 -7.51 9.29
N ALA A 86 14.10 -6.46 10.09
CA ALA A 86 14.50 -6.43 11.49
C ALA A 86 13.48 -7.05 12.45
N ASN A 87 12.34 -7.53 11.94
CA ASN A 87 11.18 -7.96 12.74
C ASN A 87 10.80 -6.93 13.82
N SER A 88 10.82 -5.65 13.45
CA SER A 88 10.57 -4.54 14.37
C SER A 88 9.47 -3.62 13.81
N PRO A 89 8.19 -4.03 13.93
CA PRO A 89 7.08 -3.23 13.41
C PRO A 89 7.09 -1.81 13.96
N ILE A 90 7.31 -1.63 15.27
CA ILE A 90 7.31 -0.31 15.96
C ILE A 90 8.27 0.68 15.28
N SER A 91 9.44 0.22 14.83
CA SER A 91 10.39 1.10 14.13
C SER A 91 9.84 1.70 12.84
N PHE A 92 8.90 1.02 12.16
CA PHE A 92 8.22 1.55 10.99
C PHE A 92 7.30 2.71 11.36
N TRP A 93 6.52 2.58 12.44
CA TRP A 93 5.56 3.61 12.88
C TRP A 93 6.29 4.93 13.15
N ASN A 94 7.36 4.87 13.97
CA ASN A 94 8.16 6.05 14.29
C ASN A 94 8.69 6.75 13.03
N LYS A 95 9.18 5.98 12.05
CA LYS A 95 9.72 6.54 10.79
C LYS A 95 8.64 7.15 9.89
N VAL A 96 7.43 6.58 9.90
CA VAL A 96 6.28 7.14 9.19
C VAL A 96 5.84 8.45 9.86
N ASP A 97 5.79 8.50 11.18
CA ASP A 97 5.47 9.72 11.93
C ASP A 97 6.50 10.81 11.66
N ASP A 98 7.80 10.50 11.76
CA ASP A 98 8.90 11.42 11.41
C ASP A 98 8.77 11.94 9.96
N PHE A 99 8.37 11.07 9.03
CA PHE A 99 8.16 11.45 7.63
C PHE A 99 7.02 12.45 7.50
N ILE A 100 5.87 12.19 8.13
CA ILE A 100 4.69 13.05 8.11
C ILE A 100 5.01 14.40 8.75
N GLU A 101 5.68 14.42 9.90
CA GLU A 101 6.11 15.65 10.57
C GLU A 101 7.06 16.47 9.70
N SER A 102 8.04 15.82 9.05
CA SER A 102 8.98 16.52 8.17
C SER A 102 8.28 17.20 6.98
N TYR A 103 7.23 16.58 6.44
CA TYR A 103 6.40 17.13 5.37
C TYR A 103 5.56 18.32 5.85
N ALA A 104 4.96 18.20 7.04
CA ALA A 104 4.19 19.29 7.66
C ALA A 104 5.06 20.54 7.94
N LEU A 105 6.35 20.34 8.21
CA LEU A 105 7.33 21.40 8.46
C LEU A 105 8.00 21.92 7.18
N GLY A 106 7.65 21.41 5.99
CA GLY A 106 8.22 21.84 4.71
C GLY A 106 9.69 21.46 4.51
N MET A 107 10.20 20.49 5.26
CA MET A 107 11.56 19.97 5.13
C MET A 107 11.70 18.93 4.01
N LYS A 108 10.59 18.51 3.42
CA LYS A 108 10.47 17.61 2.28
C LYS A 108 9.34 18.01 1.34
#